data_AF-A0A5C5CVU3-F1
#
_entry.id   AF-A0A5C5CVU3-F1
#
_cell.length_a   1.000
_cell.length_b   1.000
_cell.length_c   1.000
_cell.angle_alpha   90.00
_cell.angle_beta   90.00
_cell.angle_gamma   90.00
#
_symmetry.space_group_name_H-M   'P 1'
#
loop_
_entity.id
_entity.type
_entity.pdbx_description
1 polymer ?
#
loop_
_entity_poly.entity_id
_entity_poly.type
_entity_poly.pdbx_seq_one_letter_code
_entity_poly.pdbx_strand_id
1 'polypeptide(L)'
;MRYHLMAAIAAGVSLFSFAAHAEDFTMGTLKSYDQASHVITLADGQSFELYPPYHPNVRPGEKVIVDWQSNLNGDDHADYVGPASQMHHM
;
A
#
# COMPACT_ATOMS: atom_id res chain seq x y z
N MET A 1 -2.81 16.70 57.34
CA MET A 1 -3.39 15.96 56.20
C MET A 1 -2.40 15.99 55.06
N ARG A 2 -1.85 14.84 54.68
CA ARG A 2 -0.84 14.68 53.62
C ARG A 2 -1.56 14.15 52.39
N TYR A 3 -1.68 14.97 51.35
CA TYR A 3 -2.22 14.53 50.06
C TYR A 3 -1.06 14.00 49.21
N HIS A 4 -1.14 12.72 48.85
CA HIS A 4 -0.19 12.03 47.99
C HIS A 4 -0.39 12.52 46.54
N LEU A 5 0.57 13.28 46.02
CA LEU A 5 0.64 13.58 44.59
C LEU A 5 1.27 12.38 43.89
N MET A 6 0.43 11.53 43.27
CA MET A 6 0.86 10.47 42.37
C MET A 6 0.26 10.75 41.00
N ALA A 7 1.08 11.26 40.09
CA ALA A 7 0.83 11.11 38.66
C ALA A 7 2.18 10.77 38.02
N ALA A 8 2.33 9.48 37.72
CA ALA A 8 3.51 8.88 37.15
C ALA A 8 3.74 9.36 35.70
N ILE A 9 5.01 9.56 35.38
CA ILE A 9 5.52 9.79 34.03
C ILE A 9 5.42 8.48 33.25
N ALA A 10 4.71 8.47 32.12
CA ALA A 10 4.88 7.43 31.10
C ALA A 10 5.35 8.12 29.82
N ALA A 11 6.67 8.12 29.63
CA ALA A 11 7.30 8.49 28.38
C ALA A 11 6.94 7.44 27.33
N GLY A 12 6.05 7.79 26.41
CA GLY A 12 5.79 6.99 25.20
C GLY A 12 6.86 7.30 24.16
N VAL A 13 8.04 6.70 24.30
CA VAL A 13 9.02 6.67 23.20
C VAL A 13 8.51 5.65 22.18
N SER A 14 7.76 6.10 21.18
CA SER A 14 7.49 5.29 20.00
C SER A 14 8.61 5.50 18.99
N LEU A 15 9.66 4.69 19.10
CA LEU A 15 10.66 4.48 18.04
C LEU A 15 10.00 3.70 16.90
N PHE A 16 9.39 4.40 15.95
CA PHE A 16 9.07 3.78 14.67
C PHE A 16 10.22 4.06 13.71
N SER A 17 11.33 3.35 13.91
CA SER A 17 12.35 3.20 12.88
C SER A 17 11.97 2.00 12.01
N PHE A 18 11.10 2.23 11.04
CA PHE A 18 10.95 1.33 9.90
C PHE A 18 11.54 2.02 8.68
N ALA A 19 12.87 1.95 8.55
CA ALA A 19 13.45 1.92 7.22
C ALA A 19 13.18 0.52 6.66
N ALA A 20 11.92 0.25 6.32
CA ALA A 20 11.63 -0.77 5.33
C ALA A 20 12.17 -0.18 4.03
N HIS A 21 13.17 -0.83 3.43
CA HIS A 21 13.33 -0.72 1.99
C HIS A 21 11.98 -1.17 1.45
N ALA A 22 11.16 -0.23 0.99
CA ALA A 22 9.90 -0.57 0.37
C ALA A 22 10.28 -1.49 -0.78
N GLU A 23 9.86 -2.75 -0.69
CA GLU A 23 9.65 -3.49 -1.92
C GLU A 23 8.71 -2.60 -2.71
N ASP A 24 9.13 -2.20 -3.91
CA ASP A 24 8.38 -1.33 -4.81
C ASP A 24 7.09 -2.03 -5.30
N PHE A 25 6.67 -3.12 -4.66
CA PHE A 25 5.46 -3.86 -4.99
C PHE A 25 4.77 -4.45 -3.76
N THR A 26 3.49 -4.78 -3.92
CA THR A 26 2.70 -5.62 -3.02
C THR A 26 1.94 -6.68 -3.81
N MET A 27 1.47 -7.71 -3.12
CA MET A 27 0.58 -8.72 -3.69
C MET A 27 -0.70 -8.81 -2.88
N GLY A 28 -1.83 -8.96 -3.56
CA GLY A 28 -3.11 -9.16 -2.88
C GLY A 28 -4.19 -9.68 -3.79
N THR A 29 -5.35 -9.99 -3.21
CA THR A 29 -6.55 -10.31 -3.99
C THR A 29 -7.24 -9.02 -4.39
N LEU A 30 -7.50 -8.80 -5.68
CA LEU A 30 -8.22 -7.63 -6.15
C LEU A 30 -9.66 -7.67 -5.66
N LYS A 31 -10.12 -6.61 -5.01
CA LYS A 31 -11.52 -6.45 -4.58
C LYS A 31 -12.32 -5.64 -5.60
N SER A 32 -11.76 -4.55 -6.10
CA SER A 32 -12.41 -3.66 -7.07
C SER A 32 -11.39 -2.87 -7.87
N TYR A 33 -11.79 -2.46 -9.07
CA TYR A 33 -11.11 -1.46 -9.89
C TYR A 33 -12.14 -0.42 -10.33
N ASP A 34 -11.96 0.83 -9.89
CA ASP A 34 -12.73 1.96 -10.37
C ASP A 34 -11.98 2.63 -11.53
N GLN A 35 -12.48 2.42 -12.74
CA GLN A 35 -11.88 2.94 -13.95
C GLN A 35 -12.02 4.47 -14.06
N ALA A 36 -13.02 5.08 -13.41
CA ALA A 36 -13.22 6.53 -13.48
C ALA A 36 -12.16 7.28 -12.65
N SER A 37 -11.86 6.76 -11.46
CA SER A 37 -10.85 7.34 -10.55
C SER A 37 -9.46 6.71 -10.71
N HIS A 38 -9.30 5.68 -11.54
CA HIS A 38 -8.06 4.92 -11.71
C HIS A 38 -7.53 4.33 -10.39
N VAL A 39 -8.43 3.88 -9.51
CA VAL A 39 -8.06 3.29 -8.22
C VAL A 39 -8.38 1.81 -8.19
N ILE A 40 -7.40 1.01 -7.80
CA ILE A 40 -7.61 -0.38 -7.41
C ILE A 40 -7.71 -0.49 -5.88
N THR A 41 -8.49 -1.45 -5.41
CA THR A 41 -8.57 -1.78 -3.99
C THR A 41 -8.35 -3.28 -3.81
N LEU A 42 -7.47 -3.64 -2.89
CA LEU A 42 -7.19 -5.01 -2.48
C LEU A 42 -8.16 -5.47 -1.39
N ALA A 43 -8.27 -6.78 -1.20
CA ALA A 43 -9.19 -7.39 -0.24
C ALA A 43 -8.89 -7.04 1.22
N ASP A 44 -7.66 -6.67 1.54
CA ASP A 44 -7.22 -6.19 2.86
C ASP A 44 -7.57 -4.71 3.11
N GLY A 45 -8.11 -4.02 2.11
CA GLY A 45 -8.49 -2.61 2.17
C GLY A 45 -7.43 -1.62 1.67
N GLN A 46 -6.22 -2.08 1.31
CA GLN A 46 -5.23 -1.21 0.66
C GLN A 46 -5.76 -0.74 -0.70
N SER A 47 -5.46 0.51 -1.05
CA SER A 47 -5.87 1.10 -2.33
C SER A 47 -4.70 1.82 -2.98
N PHE A 48 -4.62 1.71 -4.31
CA PHE A 48 -3.53 2.25 -5.11
C PHE A 48 -4.11 3.00 -6.30
N GLU A 49 -3.67 4.24 -6.49
CA GLU A 49 -3.98 5.01 -7.69
C GLU A 49 -3.02 4.57 -8.80
N LEU A 50 -3.57 4.30 -9.97
CA LEU A 50 -2.81 3.89 -11.13
C LEU A 50 -2.36 5.12 -11.90
N TYR A 51 -1.15 5.09 -12.44
CA TYR A 51 -0.66 6.13 -13.34
C TYR A 51 -1.55 6.21 -14.60
N PRO A 52 -2.29 7.31 -14.86
CA PRO A 52 -3.08 7.43 -16.07
C PRO A 52 -2.16 7.48 -17.30
N PRO A 53 -2.46 6.77 -18.41
CA PRO A 53 -3.72 6.12 -18.78
C PRO A 53 -3.73 4.60 -18.58
N TYR A 54 -3.06 4.08 -17.55
CA TYR A 54 -2.95 2.64 -17.34
C TYR A 54 -4.29 1.99 -17.00
N HIS A 55 -4.67 0.97 -17.78
CA HIS A 55 -5.89 0.20 -17.61
C HIS A 55 -5.56 -1.30 -17.50
N PRO A 56 -5.41 -1.83 -16.27
CA PRO A 56 -5.03 -3.22 -16.07
C PRO A 56 -6.18 -4.15 -16.45
N ASN A 57 -5.87 -5.22 -17.16
CA ASN A 57 -6.82 -6.28 -17.50
C ASN A 57 -6.88 -7.31 -16.37
N VAL A 58 -7.49 -6.92 -15.24
CA VAL A 58 -7.64 -7.72 -14.03
C VAL A 58 -9.09 -7.74 -13.58
N ARG A 59 -9.50 -8.79 -12.85
CA ARG A 59 -10.87 -8.98 -12.38
C ARG A 59 -10.93 -9.12 -10.86
N PRO A 60 -12.00 -8.62 -10.20
CA PRO A 60 -12.23 -8.90 -8.79
C PRO A 60 -12.14 -10.39 -8.48
N GLY A 61 -11.44 -10.73 -7.39
CA GLY A 61 -11.14 -12.10 -6.97
C GLY A 61 -9.81 -12.64 -7.48
N GLU A 62 -9.16 -11.98 -8.44
CA GLU A 62 -7.84 -12.41 -8.93
C GLU A 62 -6.73 -12.02 -7.94
N LYS A 63 -5.73 -12.89 -7.79
CA LYS A 63 -4.50 -12.55 -7.08
C LYS A 63 -3.61 -11.72 -8.03
N VAL A 64 -3.33 -10.49 -7.63
CA VAL A 64 -2.57 -9.52 -8.41
C VAL A 64 -1.29 -9.11 -7.70
N ILE A 65 -0.33 -8.63 -8.49
CA ILE A 65 0.79 -7.81 -8.04
C ILE A 65 0.46 -6.37 -8.37
N VAL A 66 0.83 -5.46 -7.47
CA VAL A 66 0.79 -4.02 -7.66
C VAL A 66 2.22 -3.53 -7.49
N ASP A 67 2.81 -2.95 -8.52
CA ASP A 67 4.20 -2.46 -8.52
C ASP A 67 4.17 -0.95 -8.79
N TRP A 68 4.93 -0.20 -8.00
CA TRP A 68 5.06 1.26 -8.01
C TRP A 68 6.54 1.60 -7.85
N GLN A 69 7.12 2.32 -8.82
CA GLN A 69 8.40 2.96 -8.55
C GLN A 69 8.12 4.33 -7.96
N SER A 70 8.68 4.62 -6.77
CA SER A 70 8.76 6.00 -6.29
C SER A 70 9.52 6.81 -7.34
N ASN A 71 8.81 7.49 -8.22
CA ASN A 71 9.47 8.34 -9.20
C ASN A 71 10.14 9.51 -8.47
N LEU A 72 11.25 10.02 -9.02
CA LEU A 72 12.03 11.11 -8.43
C LEU A 72 11.23 12.43 -8.24
N ASN A 73 9.98 12.46 -8.69
CA ASN A 73 9.07 13.60 -8.59
C ASN A 73 8.08 13.47 -7.41
N GLY A 74 8.08 12.34 -6.68
CA GLY A 74 7.29 12.15 -5.47
C GLY A 74 5.82 11.76 -5.69
N ASP A 75 5.47 11.26 -6.86
CA ASP A 75 4.12 10.72 -7.12
C ASP A 75 4.12 9.21 -6.86
N ASP A 76 3.33 8.77 -5.87
CA ASP A 76 3.18 7.39 -5.40
C ASP A 76 2.14 6.59 -6.21
N HIS A 77 2.16 6.73 -7.54
CA HIS A 77 1.25 5.97 -8.41
C HIS A 77 1.78 4.57 -8.68
N ALA A 78 0.87 3.59 -8.76
CA ALA A 78 1.20 2.26 -9.25
C ALA A 78 1.36 2.28 -10.77
N ASP A 79 2.49 1.75 -11.24
CA ASP A 79 2.87 1.68 -12.65
C ASP A 79 2.38 0.37 -13.29
N TYR A 80 2.17 -0.66 -12.47
CA TYR A 80 1.74 -1.97 -12.96
C TYR A 80 0.79 -2.68 -11.99
N VAL A 81 -0.25 -3.28 -12.57
CA VAL A 81 -1.16 -4.20 -11.90
C VAL A 81 -1.50 -5.37 -12.81
N GLY A 82 -1.13 -6.58 -12.39
CA GLY A 82 -1.38 -7.77 -13.21
C GLY A 82 -1.40 -9.07 -12.41
N PRO A 83 -1.74 -10.19 -13.06
CA PRO A 83 -1.80 -11.49 -12.40
C PRO A 83 -0.49 -11.86 -11.72
N ALA A 84 -0.58 -12.28 -10.46
CA ALA A 84 0.59 -12.66 -9.66
C ALA A 84 1.42 -13.82 -10.27
N SER A 85 0.80 -14.64 -11.12
CA SER A 85 1.45 -15.74 -11.84
C SER A 85 2.46 -15.29 -12.89
N GLN A 86 2.44 -14.02 -13.31
CA GLN A 86 3.32 -13.50 -14.36
C GLN A 86 4.73 -13.11 -13.85
N MET A 87 4.94 -13.06 -12.53
CA MET A 87 6.22 -12.63 -11.93
C MET A 87 7.37 -13.64 -12.12
N HIS A 88 7.08 -14.93 -12.36
CA HIS A 88 8.13 -15.94 -12.59
C HIS A 88 8.89 -15.77 -13.92
N HIS A 89 8.48 -14.82 -14.77
CA HIS A 89 9.10 -14.57 -16.08
C HIS A 89 9.67 -13.14 -16.24
N MET A 90 9.74 -12.35 -15.16
CA MET A 90 10.35 -11.02 -15.16
C MET A 90 11.72 -11.04 -14.50
#